data_AF-A0A1X2I5W5-F1
#
_entry.id   AF-A0A1X2I5W5-F1
#
_cell.length_a   1.000
_cell.length_b   1.000
_cell.length_c   1.000
_cell.angle_alpha   90.00
_cell.angle_beta   90.00
_cell.angle_gamma   90.00
#
_symmetry.space_group_name_H-M   'P 1'
#
loop_
_entity.id
_entity.type
_entity.pdbx_description
1 polymer ?
#
loop_
_entity_poly.entity_id
_entity_poly.type
_entity_poly.pdbx_seq_one_letter_code
_entity_poly.pdbx_strand_id
1 'polypeptide(L)'
;MVTLSFFLNGLVEKERNDYHDISNSLPFLTDNNVALGIVAQHYLEQSLKNDNNTALASTEATFTTCINIKADLKKGGEFWNGLMAGVDVLKDAGKISDETYKMFTDANDWLQHKVKF
;
A
#
# COMPACT_ATOMS: atom_id res chain seq x y z
N MET A 1 31.85 -14.72 4.73
CA MET A 1 31.22 -15.02 3.41
C MET A 1 31.09 -16.52 3.09
N VAL A 2 31.37 -17.44 4.01
CA VAL A 2 31.27 -18.89 3.73
C VAL A 2 29.83 -19.40 3.91
N THR A 3 29.10 -18.90 4.91
CA THR A 3 27.71 -19.26 5.20
C THR A 3 26.74 -18.90 4.07
N LEU A 4 26.93 -17.73 3.44
CA LEU A 4 26.13 -17.30 2.27
C LEU A 4 26.38 -18.19 1.05
N SER A 5 27.62 -18.64 0.86
CA SER A 5 27.97 -19.57 -0.22
C SER A 5 27.29 -20.94 -0.04
N PHE A 6 27.21 -21.45 1.20
CA PHE A 6 26.46 -22.68 1.47
C PHE A 6 24.96 -22.53 1.22
N PHE A 7 24.38 -21.36 1.52
CA PHE A 7 22.97 -21.07 1.30
C PHE A 7 22.59 -20.97 -0.19
N LEU A 8 23.46 -20.36 -1.02
CA LEU A 8 23.21 -20.16 -2.45
C LEU A 8 23.48 -21.42 -3.27
N ASN A 9 24.44 -22.26 -2.86
CA ASN A 9 24.79 -23.49 -3.57
C ASN A 9 23.92 -24.71 -3.18
N GLY A 10 22.87 -24.53 -2.37
CA GLY A 10 21.98 -25.62 -1.96
C GLY A 10 22.63 -26.66 -1.04
N LEU A 11 23.74 -26.29 -0.39
CA LEU A 11 24.50 -27.18 0.51
C LEU A 11 23.92 -27.21 1.95
N VAL A 12 22.75 -26.60 2.15
CA VAL A 12 22.00 -26.58 3.41
C VAL A 12 20.56 -26.95 3.11
N GLU A 13 20.03 -27.94 3.83
CA GLU A 13 18.62 -28.30 3.79
C GLU A 13 17.82 -27.20 4.49
N LYS A 14 17.00 -26.48 3.73
CA LYS A 14 16.17 -25.39 4.25
C LYS A 14 14.91 -25.99 4.85
N GLU A 15 14.44 -25.46 5.99
CA GLU A 15 13.18 -25.91 6.62
C GLU A 15 11.94 -25.70 5.70
N ARG A 16 12.06 -24.85 4.68
CA ARG A 16 11.02 -24.52 3.72
C ARG A 16 11.51 -24.70 2.29
N ASN A 17 10.66 -25.30 1.45
CA ASN A 17 10.94 -25.61 0.06
C ASN A 17 10.20 -24.70 -0.94
N ASP A 18 9.31 -23.84 -0.44
CA ASP A 18 8.39 -23.00 -1.22
C ASP A 18 8.95 -21.61 -1.55
N TYR A 19 10.24 -21.36 -1.28
CA TYR A 19 10.86 -20.06 -1.55
C TYR A 19 10.80 -19.65 -3.02
N HIS A 20 10.84 -20.61 -3.95
CA HIS A 20 10.70 -20.34 -5.38
C HIS A 20 9.27 -19.91 -5.75
N ASP A 21 8.26 -20.55 -5.16
CA ASP A 21 6.86 -20.19 -5.39
C ASP A 21 6.54 -18.81 -4.83
N ILE A 22 7.04 -18.51 -3.63
CA ILE A 22 6.97 -17.17 -3.05
C ILE A 22 7.66 -16.17 -3.96
N SER A 23 8.90 -16.45 -4.40
CA SER A 23 9.66 -15.57 -5.28
C SER A 23 8.94 -15.28 -6.60
N ASN A 24 8.24 -16.27 -7.17
CA ASN A 24 7.45 -16.11 -8.39
C ASN A 24 6.10 -15.40 -8.15
N SER A 25 5.55 -15.50 -6.94
CA SER A 25 4.34 -14.76 -6.55
C SER A 25 4.59 -13.27 -6.28
N LEU A 26 5.85 -12.91 -6.01
CA LEU A 26 6.22 -11.53 -5.74
C LEU A 26 6.23 -10.73 -7.06
N PRO A 27 5.57 -9.56 -7.10
CA PRO A 27 5.37 -8.77 -8.31
C PRO A 27 6.63 -7.98 -8.70
N PHE A 28 7.76 -8.67 -8.91
CA PHE A 28 9.03 -8.06 -9.32
C PHE A 28 9.04 -7.63 -10.78
N LEU A 29 8.16 -8.22 -11.61
CA LEU A 29 8.14 -8.01 -13.07
C LEU A 29 7.17 -6.90 -13.50
N THR A 30 6.24 -6.52 -12.63
CA THR A 30 5.27 -5.47 -12.92
C THR A 30 5.84 -4.13 -12.50
N ASP A 31 5.89 -3.17 -13.43
CA ASP A 31 6.23 -1.79 -13.10
C ASP A 31 5.38 -1.30 -11.93
N ASN A 32 5.98 -0.47 -11.08
CA ASN A 32 5.27 0.19 -10.00
C ASN A 32 4.08 0.96 -10.58
N ASN A 33 2.86 0.48 -10.31
CA ASN A 33 1.64 1.13 -10.76
C ASN A 33 1.42 2.44 -9.97
N VAL A 34 2.07 3.51 -10.43
CA VAL A 34 1.92 4.86 -9.90
C VAL A 34 0.56 5.47 -10.21
N ALA A 35 -0.20 4.89 -11.15
CA ALA A 35 -1.47 5.45 -11.57
C ALA A 35 -2.49 5.48 -10.42
N LEU A 36 -2.53 4.43 -9.59
CA LEU A 36 -3.40 4.44 -8.41
C LEU A 36 -3.04 5.57 -7.43
N GLY A 37 -1.74 5.83 -7.24
CA GLY A 37 -1.27 6.93 -6.40
C GLY A 37 -1.69 8.30 -6.94
N ILE A 38 -1.58 8.51 -8.25
CA ILE A 38 -1.99 9.76 -8.92
C ILE A 38 -3.52 9.94 -8.83
N VAL A 39 -4.29 8.89 -9.08
CA VAL A 39 -5.75 8.91 -8.98
C VAL A 39 -6.19 9.21 -7.54
N ALA A 40 -5.57 8.56 -6.55
CA ALA A 40 -5.85 8.80 -5.13
C ALA A 40 -5.49 10.22 -4.70
N GLN A 41 -4.34 10.74 -5.13
CA GLN A 41 -3.95 12.12 -4.87
C GLN A 41 -4.97 13.10 -5.43
N HIS A 42 -5.35 12.95 -6.71
CA HIS A 42 -6.33 13.83 -7.33
C HIS A 42 -7.68 13.78 -6.61
N TYR A 43 -8.16 12.58 -6.28
CA TYR A 43 -9.41 12.40 -5.53
C TYR A 43 -9.35 13.10 -4.17
N LEU A 44 -8.27 12.92 -3.41
CA LEU A 44 -8.09 13.56 -2.10
C LEU A 44 -8.07 15.09 -2.23
N GLU A 45 -7.35 15.64 -3.20
CA GLU A 45 -7.32 17.08 -3.46
C GLU A 45 -8.71 17.63 -3.82
N GLN A 46 -9.50 16.89 -4.60
CA GLN A 46 -10.87 17.28 -4.93
C GLN A 46 -11.82 17.16 -3.73
N SER A 47 -11.64 16.15 -2.88
CA SER A 47 -12.42 15.95 -1.66
C SER A 47 -12.22 17.06 -0.61
N LEU A 48 -11.11 17.83 -0.72
CA LEU A 48 -10.86 19.00 0.11
C LEU A 48 -11.65 20.23 -0.33
N LYS A 49 -12.01 20.31 -1.61
CA LYS A 49 -12.69 21.46 -2.22
C LYS A 49 -14.20 21.24 -2.37
N ASN A 50 -14.61 19.99 -2.61
CA ASN A 50 -15.98 19.60 -2.94
C ASN A 50 -16.45 18.45 -2.04
N ASP A 51 -17.73 18.06 -2.17
CA ASP A 51 -18.24 16.83 -1.57
C ASP A 51 -17.67 15.58 -2.25
N ASN A 52 -17.68 14.45 -1.55
CA ASN A 52 -17.06 13.20 -2.02
C ASN A 52 -17.65 12.69 -3.35
N ASN A 53 -18.94 12.90 -3.61
CA ASN A 53 -19.57 12.46 -4.85
C ASN A 53 -19.10 13.31 -6.03
N THR A 54 -19.03 14.64 -5.87
CA THR A 54 -18.47 15.53 -6.89
C THR A 54 -16.98 15.29 -7.10
N ALA A 55 -16.23 15.02 -6.03
CA ALA A 55 -14.81 14.67 -6.12
C ALA A 55 -14.59 13.38 -6.91
N LEU A 56 -15.41 12.35 -6.67
CA LEU A 56 -15.36 11.09 -7.41
C LEU A 56 -15.70 11.32 -8.89
N ALA A 57 -16.80 12.01 -9.19
CA ALA A 57 -17.21 12.30 -10.57
C ALA A 57 -16.15 13.13 -11.32
N SER A 58 -15.52 14.12 -10.67
CA SER A 58 -14.41 14.89 -11.23
C SER A 58 -13.20 14.01 -11.52
N THR A 59 -12.91 13.05 -10.64
CA THR A 59 -11.79 12.11 -10.81
C THR A 59 -12.09 11.17 -11.98
N GLU A 60 -13.31 10.65 -12.08
CA GLU A 60 -13.77 9.82 -13.20
C GLU A 60 -13.72 10.54 -14.55
N ALA A 61 -14.09 11.82 -14.57
CA ALA A 61 -13.98 12.65 -15.78
C ALA A 61 -12.53 12.95 -16.18
N THR A 62 -11.60 13.00 -15.21
CA THR A 62 -10.18 13.30 -15.46
C THR A 62 -9.42 12.07 -15.97
N PHE A 63 -9.70 10.89 -15.39
CA PHE A 63 -9.00 9.64 -15.71
C PHE A 63 -9.88 8.70 -16.55
N THR A 64 -10.22 9.14 -17.76
CA THR A 64 -11.15 8.43 -18.67
C THR A 64 -10.64 7.07 -19.16
N THR A 65 -9.35 6.79 -19.03
CA THR A 65 -8.74 5.50 -19.37
C THR A 65 -8.84 4.46 -18.25
N CYS A 66 -9.18 4.88 -17.02
CA CYS A 66 -9.38 3.99 -15.90
C CYS A 66 -10.79 3.38 -15.95
N ILE A 67 -10.89 2.07 -15.69
CA ILE A 67 -12.14 1.33 -15.87
C ILE A 67 -13.09 1.56 -14.69
N ASN A 68 -12.59 1.50 -13.46
CA ASN A 68 -13.42 1.64 -12.26
C ASN A 68 -12.66 2.30 -11.11
N ILE A 69 -12.62 3.62 -11.15
CA ILE A 69 -11.89 4.43 -10.18
C ILE A 69 -12.44 4.25 -8.76
N LYS A 70 -13.75 4.12 -8.59
CA LYS A 70 -14.33 3.86 -7.26
C LYS A 70 -13.80 2.56 -6.65
N ALA A 71 -13.75 1.48 -7.44
CA ALA A 71 -13.22 0.19 -6.97
C ALA A 71 -11.72 0.27 -6.68
N ASP A 72 -10.96 0.95 -7.53
CA ASP A 72 -9.52 1.13 -7.37
C ASP A 72 -9.19 1.94 -6.10
N LEU A 73 -9.89 3.05 -5.87
CA LEU A 73 -9.75 3.86 -4.65
C LEU A 73 -10.13 3.06 -3.39
N LYS A 74 -11.19 2.25 -3.45
CA LYS A 74 -11.57 1.36 -2.35
C LYS A 74 -10.45 0.37 -2.03
N LYS A 75 -9.85 -0.25 -3.05
CA LYS A 75 -8.72 -1.17 -2.90
C LYS A 75 -7.49 -0.46 -2.31
N GLY A 76 -7.24 0.79 -2.70
CA GLY A 76 -6.22 1.63 -2.07
C GLY A 76 -6.48 1.88 -0.58
N GLY A 77 -7.74 2.10 -0.18
CA GLY A 77 -8.13 2.22 1.22
C GLY A 77 -7.95 0.92 2.01
N GLU A 78 -8.30 -0.23 1.42
CA GLU A 78 -8.06 -1.55 2.03
C GLU A 78 -6.56 -1.81 2.23
N PHE A 79 -5.74 -1.45 1.26
CA PHE A 79 -4.28 -1.51 1.37
C PHE A 79 -3.76 -0.62 2.52
N TRP A 80 -4.26 0.62 2.64
CA TRP A 80 -3.89 1.52 3.73
C TRP A 80 -4.23 0.95 5.11
N ASN A 81 -5.40 0.32 5.26
CA ASN A 81 -5.78 -0.34 6.51
C ASN A 81 -4.81 -1.49 6.85
N GLY A 82 -4.40 -2.28 5.86
CA GLY A 82 -3.39 -3.33 6.03
C GLY A 82 -2.01 -2.77 6.42
N LEU A 83 -1.62 -1.64 5.81
CA LEU A 83 -0.39 -0.93 6.16
C LEU A 83 -0.42 -0.47 7.62
N MET A 84 -1.51 0.15 8.08
CA MET A 84 -1.64 0.59 9.47
C MET A 84 -1.56 -0.56 10.47
N ALA A 85 -2.20 -1.70 10.17
CA ALA A 85 -2.05 -2.91 11.00
C ALA A 85 -0.59 -3.40 11.04
N GLY A 86 0.14 -3.31 9.93
CA GLY A 86 1.58 -3.61 9.90
C GLY A 86 2.41 -2.62 10.73
N VAL A 87 2.08 -1.33 10.68
CA VAL A 87 2.71 -0.28 11.48
C VAL A 87 2.50 -0.52 12.98
N ASP A 88 1.31 -0.93 13.41
CA ASP A 88 1.03 -1.31 14.80
C ASP A 88 1.92 -2.47 15.25
N VAL A 89 2.03 -3.54 14.45
CA VAL A 89 2.91 -4.67 14.74
C VAL A 89 4.38 -4.24 14.86
N LEU A 90 4.84 -3.35 13.97
CA LEU A 90 6.21 -2.83 14.01
C LEU A 90 6.46 -1.97 15.25
N LYS A 91 5.46 -1.21 15.70
CA LYS A 91 5.52 -0.42 16.92
C LYS A 91 5.62 -1.32 18.15
N ASP A 92 4.77 -2.32 18.25
CA ASP A 92 4.76 -3.29 19.35
C ASP A 92 6.06 -4.08 19.42
N ALA A 93 6.65 -4.41 18.26
CA ALA A 93 7.95 -5.07 18.17
C ALA A 93 9.16 -4.13 18.43
N GLY A 94 8.92 -2.84 18.74
CA GLY A 94 9.96 -1.85 18.98
C GLY A 94 10.87 -1.58 17.77
N LYS A 95 10.36 -1.82 16.55
CA LYS A 95 11.12 -1.67 15.29
C LYS A 95 11.04 -0.28 14.69
N ILE A 96 10.11 0.55 15.17
CA ILE A 96 9.95 1.96 14.76
C ILE A 96 9.88 2.87 15.99
N SER A 97 10.28 4.12 15.83
CA SER A 97 10.21 5.13 16.89
C SER A 97 8.77 5.60 17.13
N ASP A 98 8.52 6.20 18.30
CA ASP A 98 7.24 6.86 18.61
C ASP A 98 6.90 7.97 17.61
N GLU A 99 7.92 8.70 17.15
CA GLU A 99 7.75 9.76 16.16
C GLU A 99 7.27 9.21 14.81
N THR A 100 7.90 8.14 14.32
CA THR A 100 7.45 7.49 13.07
C THR A 100 6.05 6.93 13.22
N TYR A 101 5.75 6.27 14.34
CA TYR A 101 4.40 5.76 14.60
C TYR A 101 3.37 6.88 14.57
N LYS A 102 3.66 8.00 15.24
CA LYS A 102 2.78 9.17 15.29
C LYS A 102 2.49 9.76 13.91
N MET A 103 3.48 9.81 13.01
CA MET A 103 3.27 10.29 11.64
C MET A 103 2.22 9.46 10.89
N PHE A 104 2.25 8.13 11.05
CA PHE A 104 1.29 7.24 10.41
C PHE A 104 -0.11 7.36 11.04
N THR A 105 -0.21 7.42 12.36
CA THR A 105 -1.51 7.56 13.04
C THR A 105 -2.17 8.90 12.73
N ASP A 106 -1.41 10.00 12.76
CA ASP A 106 -1.93 11.34 12.45
C ASP A 106 -2.45 11.41 11.00
N ALA A 107 -1.73 10.80 10.06
CA ALA A 107 -2.16 10.70 8.66
C ALA A 107 -3.43 9.83 8.52
N ASN A 108 -3.49 8.70 9.24
CA ASN A 108 -4.67 7.83 9.24
C ASN A 108 -5.90 8.55 9.79
N ASP A 109 -5.79 9.23 10.93
CA ASP A 109 -6.89 9.96 11.55
C ASP A 109 -7.44 11.03 10.60
N TRP A 110 -6.54 11.79 9.95
CA TRP A 110 -6.93 12.77 8.93
C TRP A 110 -7.71 12.10 7.78
N LEU A 111 -7.23 10.95 7.30
CA LEU A 111 -7.85 10.24 6.19
C LEU A 111 -9.26 9.72 6.53
N GLN A 112 -9.44 9.12 7.72
CA GLN A 112 -10.72 8.56 8.17
C GLN A 112 -11.83 9.62 8.26
N HIS A 113 -11.47 10.87 8.56
CA HIS A 113 -12.44 11.97 8.61
C HIS A 113 -12.84 12.51 7.24
N LYS A 114 -12.02 12.30 6.20
CA LYS A 114 -12.19 12.90 4.87
C LYS A 114 -12.76 11.93 3.85
N VAL A 115 -12.31 10.68 3.84
CA VAL A 115 -12.72 9.71 2.83
C VAL A 115 -13.87 8.85 3.35
N LYS A 116 -15.06 9.07 2.78
CA LYS A 116 -16.23 8.20 2.96
C LYS A 116 -16.70 7.77 1.58
N PHE A 117 -16.68 6.46 1.30
CA PHE A 117 -17.10 5.85 0.03
C PHE A 117 -18.56 5.39 0.03
#